data_AF-A0A809T4N2-F1
#
_entry.id   AF-A0A809T4N2-F1
#
_cell.length_a   1.000
_cell.length_b   1.000
_cell.length_c   1.000
_cell.angle_alpha   90.00
_cell.angle_beta   90.00
_cell.angle_gamma   90.00
#
_symmetry.space_group_name_H-M   'P 1'
#
loop_
_entity.id
_entity.type
_entity.pdbx_description
1 polymer ?
#
loop_
_entity_poly.entity_id
_entity_poly.type
_entity_poly.pdbx_seq_one_letter_code
_entity_poly.pdbx_strand_id
1 'polypeptide(L)'
;MAADAKESDGYRRYALLYKEWRQLIHTGVLWRVDMPDPSIQVQGVVSPDQSQALFMISQLAMPDYTLPGILRFPGLAAEVRYRLRVIDHPDLQVVGEGGHTMRKLPVWMNQSLEASGEWLAQGGIQLPVLDPESAILIALERAV
;
A
#
# COMPACT_ATOMS: atom_id res chain seq x y z
N MET A 1 3.12 -32.14 6.17
CA MET A 1 1.78 -31.58 5.90
C MET A 1 1.83 -30.89 4.55
N ALA A 2 0.85 -31.12 3.68
CA ALA A 2 0.70 -30.36 2.43
C ALA A 2 -0.26 -29.19 2.68
N ALA A 3 0.00 -28.05 2.05
CA ALA A 3 -0.87 -26.88 2.10
C ALA A 3 -2.26 -27.23 1.55
N ASP A 4 -3.32 -26.62 2.09
CA ASP A 4 -4.66 -26.77 1.54
C ASP A 4 -4.82 -25.98 0.21
N ALA A 5 -5.99 -26.10 -0.43
CA ALA A 5 -6.23 -25.45 -1.72
C ALA A 5 -6.21 -23.91 -1.62
N LYS A 6 -6.78 -23.34 -0.56
CA LYS A 6 -6.85 -21.89 -0.35
C LYS A 6 -5.45 -21.33 -0.10
N GLU A 7 -4.66 -22.02 0.71
CA GLU A 7 -3.28 -21.68 0.99
C GLU A 7 -2.41 -21.76 -0.28
N SER A 8 -2.57 -22.83 -1.07
CA SER A 8 -1.87 -23.02 -2.35
C SER A 8 -2.20 -21.93 -3.38
N ASP A 9 -3.45 -21.51 -3.46
CA ASP A 9 -3.89 -20.41 -4.32
C ASP A 9 -3.29 -19.07 -3.86
N GLY A 10 -3.20 -18.85 -2.54
CA GLY A 10 -2.49 -17.72 -1.94
C GLY A 10 -1.02 -17.67 -2.38
N TYR A 11 -0.29 -18.79 -2.27
CA TYR A 11 1.10 -18.85 -2.74
C TYR A 11 1.24 -18.56 -4.23
N ARG A 12 0.34 -19.10 -5.06
CA ARG A 12 0.34 -18.83 -6.50
C ARG A 12 0.13 -17.34 -6.77
N ARG A 13 -0.83 -16.70 -6.10
CA ARG A 13 -1.11 -15.26 -6.22
C ARG A 13 0.13 -14.44 -5.93
N TYR A 14 0.78 -14.66 -4.78
CA TYR A 14 1.99 -13.90 -4.41
C TYR A 14 3.20 -14.20 -5.31
N ALA A 15 3.34 -15.42 -5.80
CA ALA A 15 4.39 -15.75 -6.77
C ALA A 15 4.21 -15.00 -8.11
N LEU A 16 2.96 -14.83 -8.56
CA LEU A 16 2.64 -14.05 -9.76
C LEU A 16 2.87 -12.54 -9.53
N LEU A 17 2.41 -12.02 -8.39
CA LEU A 17 2.61 -10.63 -8.00
C LEU A 17 4.11 -10.27 -7.94
N TYR A 18 4.92 -11.13 -7.31
CA TYR A 18 6.37 -10.96 -7.31
C TYR A 18 6.93 -10.97 -8.73
N LYS A 19 6.51 -11.89 -9.61
CA LYS A 19 7.01 -11.94 -10.99
C LYS A 19 6.68 -10.68 -11.79
N GLU A 20 5.53 -10.08 -11.55
CA GLU A 20 5.10 -8.81 -12.14
C GLU A 20 6.02 -7.66 -11.70
N TRP A 21 6.26 -7.55 -10.39
CA TRP A 21 6.99 -6.41 -9.81
C TRP A 21 8.49 -6.63 -9.60
N ARG A 22 9.04 -7.82 -9.88
CA ARG A 22 10.44 -8.19 -9.56
C ARG A 22 11.47 -7.21 -10.10
N GLN A 23 11.25 -6.66 -11.31
CA GLN A 23 12.21 -5.73 -11.90
C GLN A 23 12.29 -4.45 -11.07
N LEU A 24 11.15 -3.90 -10.68
CA LEU A 24 11.09 -2.75 -9.79
C LEU A 24 11.74 -3.09 -8.43
N ILE A 25 11.37 -4.21 -7.82
CA ILE A 25 11.88 -4.63 -6.49
C ILE A 25 13.41 -4.74 -6.47
N HIS A 26 14.02 -5.27 -7.54
CA HIS A 26 15.47 -5.50 -7.59
C HIS A 26 16.30 -4.32 -8.10
N THR A 27 15.68 -3.34 -8.78
CA THR A 27 16.43 -2.24 -9.45
C THR A 27 16.05 -0.85 -8.97
N GLY A 28 14.92 -0.71 -8.28
CA GLY A 28 14.44 0.57 -7.78
C GLY A 28 15.16 1.06 -6.53
N VAL A 29 14.87 2.30 -6.18
CA VAL A 29 15.38 2.96 -4.97
C VAL A 29 14.46 2.64 -3.81
N LEU A 30 14.99 2.02 -2.76
CA LEU A 30 14.27 1.72 -1.52
C LEU A 30 14.06 2.99 -0.69
N TRP A 31 12.82 3.19 -0.25
CA TRP A 31 12.40 4.22 0.68
C TRP A 31 11.84 3.57 1.93
N ARG A 32 12.22 4.12 3.09
CA ARG A 32 11.56 3.84 4.37
C ARG A 32 10.88 5.14 4.78
N VAL A 33 9.58 5.07 5.03
CA VAL A 33 8.79 6.25 5.38
C VAL A 33 8.52 6.21 6.87
N ASP A 34 9.00 7.22 7.58
CA ASP A 34 8.77 7.34 9.01
C ASP A 34 7.30 7.65 9.27
N MET A 35 6.68 6.84 10.13
CA MET A 35 5.31 7.01 10.58
C MET A 35 5.30 7.48 12.04
N PRO A 36 4.39 8.41 12.42
CA PRO A 36 4.25 8.82 13.81
C PRO A 36 3.87 7.68 14.74
N ASP A 37 3.08 6.72 14.24
CA ASP A 37 2.72 5.50 14.95
C ASP A 37 3.78 4.42 14.70
N PRO A 38 4.53 3.98 15.73
CA PRO A 38 5.58 2.97 15.57
C PRO A 38 5.03 1.56 15.26
N SER A 39 3.73 1.33 15.43
CA SER A 39 3.07 0.09 15.03
C SER A 39 2.85 0.00 13.51
N ILE A 40 3.04 1.10 12.78
CA ILE A 40 2.94 1.15 11.32
C ILE A 40 4.34 1.20 10.72
N GLN A 41 4.67 0.21 9.89
CA GLN A 41 5.87 0.21 9.08
C GLN A 41 5.53 0.48 7.62
N VAL A 42 6.23 1.44 7.01
CA VAL A 42 6.06 1.74 5.59
C VAL A 42 7.41 1.65 4.87
N GLN A 43 7.40 0.89 3.78
CA GLN A 43 8.52 0.81 2.85
C GLN A 43 8.01 0.88 1.43
N GLY A 44 8.81 1.47 0.55
CA GLY A 44 8.48 1.53 -0.86
C GLY A 44 9.70 1.42 -1.75
N VAL A 45 9.48 1.09 -3.00
CA VAL A 45 10.50 1.04 -4.03
C VAL A 45 10.03 1.87 -5.20
N VAL A 46 10.83 2.84 -5.63
CA VAL A 46 10.52 3.73 -6.77
C VAL A 46 11.50 3.43 -7.89
N SER A 47 11.01 3.35 -9.14
CA SER A 47 11.88 3.09 -10.29
C SER A 47 12.88 4.25 -10.49
N PRO A 48 14.08 4.00 -11.04
CA PRO A 48 15.09 5.06 -11.25
C PRO A 48 14.61 6.21 -12.14
N ASP A 49 13.73 5.92 -13.10
CA ASP A 49 13.08 6.88 -13.99
C ASP A 49 11.81 7.50 -13.39
N GLN A 50 11.45 7.14 -12.15
CA GLN A 50 10.27 7.59 -11.43
C GLN A 50 8.96 7.32 -12.18
N SER A 51 8.91 6.36 -13.10
CA SER A 51 7.68 6.02 -13.85
C SER A 51 6.72 5.16 -13.05
N GLN A 52 7.22 4.39 -12.08
CA GLN A 52 6.43 3.49 -11.25
C GLN A 52 6.99 3.37 -9.83
N ALA A 53 6.12 3.07 -8.87
CA ALA A 53 6.48 2.82 -7.50
C ALA A 53 5.59 1.76 -6.85
N LEU A 54 6.12 1.07 -5.86
CA LEU A 54 5.43 0.05 -5.08
C LEU A 54 5.65 0.33 -3.60
N PHE A 55 4.58 0.50 -2.83
CA PHE A 55 4.64 0.79 -1.40
C PHE A 55 3.86 -0.26 -0.61
N MET A 56 4.49 -0.79 0.43
CA MET A 56 3.88 -1.69 1.40
C MET A 56 3.72 -0.97 2.74
N ILE A 57 2.53 -1.08 3.31
CA ILE A 57 2.16 -0.52 4.60
C ILE A 57 1.75 -1.69 5.48
N SER A 58 2.45 -1.89 6.59
CA SER A 58 2.25 -3.02 7.49
C SER A 58 1.87 -2.52 8.88
N GLN A 59 0.74 -3.00 9.40
CA GLN A 59 0.33 -2.81 10.78
C GLN A 59 0.89 -3.97 11.60
N LEU A 60 1.94 -3.70 12.38
CA LEU A 60 2.71 -4.73 13.09
C LEU A 60 2.06 -5.15 14.41
N ALA A 61 1.34 -4.24 15.06
CA ALA A 61 0.73 -4.43 16.37
C ALA A 61 -0.60 -3.67 16.45
N MET A 62 -1.30 -3.76 17.58
CA MET A 62 -2.47 -2.92 17.82
C MET A 62 -2.04 -1.44 17.86
N PRO A 63 -2.70 -0.55 17.11
CA PRO A 63 -2.35 0.86 17.12
C PRO A 63 -2.70 1.49 18.47
N ASP A 64 -1.83 2.36 18.98
CA ASP A 64 -2.04 3.07 20.25
C ASP A 64 -3.27 3.99 20.18
N TYR A 65 -3.58 4.50 18.99
CA TYR A 65 -4.73 5.34 18.69
C TYR A 65 -5.35 4.95 17.35
N THR A 66 -6.68 4.93 17.27
CA THR A 66 -7.43 4.60 16.04
C THR A 66 -7.43 5.74 15.01
N LEU A 67 -6.46 6.67 15.06
CA LEU A 67 -6.42 7.80 14.14
C LEU A 67 -5.63 7.39 12.88
N PRO A 68 -6.29 7.32 11.71
CA PRO A 68 -5.61 6.97 10.46
C PRO A 68 -4.55 8.02 10.11
N GLY A 69 -3.31 7.58 9.97
CA GLY A 69 -2.18 8.42 9.56
C GLY A 69 -2.28 8.88 8.10
N ILE A 70 -1.51 9.93 7.76
CA ILE A 70 -1.33 10.38 6.37
C ILE A 70 -0.06 9.72 5.83
N LEU A 71 -0.20 8.90 4.80
CA LEU A 71 0.92 8.33 4.06
C LEU A 71 1.36 9.27 2.95
N ARG A 72 2.61 9.68 2.98
CA ARG A 72 3.28 10.41 1.89
C ARG A 72 4.16 9.46 1.07
N PHE A 73 4.29 9.74 -0.22
CA PHE A 73 5.04 8.92 -1.16
C PHE A 73 6.30 9.66 -1.64
N PRO A 74 7.45 9.50 -0.96
CA PRO A 74 8.68 10.14 -1.38
C PRO A 74 9.25 9.50 -2.66
N GLY A 75 10.12 10.24 -3.35
CA GLY A 75 10.83 9.76 -4.53
C GLY A 75 10.06 9.85 -5.85
N LEU A 76 8.81 10.33 -5.83
CA LEU A 76 8.02 10.58 -7.04
C LEU A 76 8.42 11.90 -7.72
N ALA A 77 8.27 11.95 -9.05
CA ALA A 77 8.54 13.16 -9.82
C ALA A 77 7.39 14.16 -9.65
N ALA A 78 7.70 15.38 -9.21
CA ALA A 78 6.70 16.41 -8.87
C ALA A 78 5.69 16.69 -10.00
N GLU A 79 6.21 16.88 -11.22
CA GLU A 79 5.45 17.25 -12.43
C GLU A 79 4.70 16.07 -13.07
N VAL A 80 4.87 14.86 -12.57
CA VAL A 80 4.28 13.66 -13.14
C VAL A 80 2.98 13.33 -12.42
N ARG A 81 1.93 13.00 -13.16
CA ARG A 81 0.72 12.42 -12.59
C ARG A 81 0.86 10.92 -12.44
N TYR A 82 0.44 10.39 -11.30
CA TYR A 82 0.45 8.97 -11.00
C TYR A 82 -0.96 8.49 -10.75
N ARG A 83 -1.27 7.31 -11.29
CA ARG A 83 -2.44 6.51 -10.95
C ARG A 83 -2.08 5.57 -9.81
N LEU A 84 -2.75 5.73 -8.69
CA LEU A 84 -2.64 4.90 -7.50
C LEU A 84 -3.65 3.76 -7.55
N ARG A 85 -3.19 2.54 -7.28
CA ARG A 85 -4.03 1.33 -7.20
C ARG A 85 -3.63 0.47 -6.02
N VAL A 86 -4.61 -0.07 -5.31
CA VAL A 86 -4.38 -1.17 -4.36
C VAL A 86 -4.23 -2.45 -5.15
N ILE A 87 -3.07 -3.10 -5.05
CA ILE A 87 -2.81 -4.36 -5.75
C ILE A 87 -2.95 -5.58 -4.82
N ASP A 88 -2.81 -5.36 -3.51
CA ASP A 88 -3.10 -6.36 -2.50
C ASP A 88 -3.51 -5.71 -1.17
N HIS A 89 -4.40 -6.37 -0.44
CA HIS A 89 -4.86 -6.00 0.91
C HIS A 89 -5.44 -7.26 1.57
N PRO A 90 -5.49 -7.35 2.91
CA PRO A 90 -6.29 -8.37 3.56
C PRO A 90 -7.77 -8.11 3.27
N ASP A 91 -8.63 -9.03 3.67
CA ASP A 91 -10.08 -8.83 3.60
C ASP A 91 -10.50 -7.75 4.63
N LEU A 92 -10.38 -6.48 4.22
CA LEU A 92 -10.68 -5.32 5.06
C LEU A 92 -12.18 -5.09 5.08
N GLN A 93 -12.82 -5.53 6.15
CA GLN A 93 -14.26 -5.36 6.34
C GLN A 93 -14.56 -4.07 7.11
N VAL A 94 -15.71 -3.45 6.83
CA VAL A 94 -16.21 -2.29 7.58
C VAL A 94 -17.04 -2.73 8.78
N VAL A 95 -17.21 -1.84 9.76
CA VAL A 95 -18.07 -2.07 10.93
C VAL A 95 -19.49 -2.41 10.48
N GLY A 96 -19.97 -3.58 10.87
CA GLY A 96 -21.27 -4.13 10.47
C GLY A 96 -21.21 -5.26 9.43
N GLU A 97 -20.07 -5.42 8.74
CA GLU A 97 -19.82 -6.51 7.79
C GLU A 97 -18.75 -7.50 8.30
N GLY A 98 -18.38 -7.40 9.58
CA GLY A 98 -17.34 -8.20 10.22
C GLY A 98 -16.07 -7.42 10.57
N GLY A 99 -15.96 -6.17 10.13
CA GLY A 99 -14.88 -5.26 10.52
C GLY A 99 -15.02 -4.71 11.93
N HIS A 100 -13.89 -4.45 12.59
CA HIS A 100 -13.88 -4.02 13.99
C HIS A 100 -13.79 -2.51 14.19
N THR A 101 -13.26 -1.77 13.20
CA THR A 101 -12.66 -0.47 13.52
C THR A 101 -13.08 0.70 12.60
N MET A 102 -13.43 0.45 11.33
CA MET A 102 -13.69 1.52 10.35
C MET A 102 -15.09 1.43 9.74
N ARG A 103 -15.86 2.54 9.76
CA ARG A 103 -17.22 2.60 9.18
C ARG A 103 -17.25 2.71 7.65
N LYS A 104 -16.19 3.25 7.04
CA LYS A 104 -16.07 3.44 5.60
C LYS A 104 -14.60 3.48 5.21
N LEU A 105 -14.20 2.67 4.24
CA LEU A 105 -12.83 2.67 3.70
C LEU A 105 -12.55 3.96 2.92
N PRO A 106 -11.28 4.41 2.85
CA PRO A 106 -10.88 5.51 1.97
C PRO A 106 -11.26 5.23 0.51
N VAL A 107 -11.73 6.26 -0.21
CA VAL A 107 -12.26 6.11 -1.58
C VAL A 107 -11.24 5.48 -2.53
N TRP A 108 -9.96 5.81 -2.36
CA TRP A 108 -8.86 5.31 -3.19
C TRP A 108 -8.61 3.80 -3.06
N MET A 109 -9.19 3.12 -2.05
CA MET A 109 -9.10 1.67 -1.94
C MET A 109 -10.00 0.95 -2.95
N ASN A 110 -11.13 1.57 -3.29
CA ASN A 110 -12.14 0.98 -4.19
C ASN A 110 -12.12 1.61 -5.59
N GLN A 111 -11.36 2.69 -5.77
CA GLN A 111 -11.30 3.46 -7.00
C GLN A 111 -9.87 3.92 -7.25
N SER A 112 -9.43 3.91 -8.50
CA SER A 112 -8.14 4.49 -8.87
C SER A 112 -8.11 5.99 -8.55
N LEU A 113 -7.10 6.43 -7.82
CA LEU A 113 -6.85 7.85 -7.55
C LEU A 113 -5.73 8.34 -8.48
N GLU A 114 -5.95 9.45 -9.19
CA GLU A 114 -4.89 10.12 -9.94
C GLU A 114 -4.52 11.45 -9.28
N ALA A 115 -3.23 11.64 -9.01
CA ALA A 115 -2.70 12.85 -8.39
C ALA A 115 -1.29 13.16 -8.92
N SER A 116 -0.83 14.40 -8.78
CA SER A 116 0.56 14.73 -9.09
C SER A 116 1.50 14.10 -8.06
N GLY A 117 2.74 13.80 -8.48
CA GLY A 117 3.79 13.33 -7.61
C GLY A 117 4.07 14.32 -6.48
N GLU A 118 3.97 15.62 -6.74
CA GLU A 118 4.08 16.65 -5.71
C GLU A 118 3.01 16.49 -4.62
N TRP A 119 1.75 16.33 -5.01
CA TRP A 119 0.65 16.18 -4.05
C TRP A 119 0.78 14.88 -3.25
N LEU A 120 1.19 13.80 -3.89
CA LEU A 120 1.43 12.50 -3.23
C LEU A 120 2.63 12.54 -2.27
N ALA A 121 3.67 13.30 -2.60
CA ALA A 121 4.87 13.44 -1.78
C ALA A 121 4.65 14.38 -0.58
N GLN A 122 3.86 15.46 -0.73
CA GLN A 122 3.67 16.46 0.31
C GLN A 122 2.35 16.29 1.08
N GLY A 123 1.24 16.14 0.35
CA GLY A 123 -0.11 16.00 0.90
C GLY A 123 -0.41 14.57 1.34
N GLY A 124 -0.02 13.59 0.54
CA GLY A 124 -0.23 12.18 0.85
C GLY A 124 -1.69 11.73 0.83
N ILE A 125 -1.94 10.50 1.24
CA ILE A 125 -3.29 9.92 1.36
C ILE A 125 -3.58 9.50 2.78
N GLN A 126 -4.85 9.56 3.16
CA GLN A 126 -5.31 8.99 4.43
C GLN A 126 -5.27 7.46 4.36
N LEU A 127 -4.56 6.84 5.31
CA LEU A 127 -4.52 5.38 5.45
C LEU A 127 -5.88 4.84 5.95
N PRO A 128 -6.27 3.62 5.58
CA PRO A 128 -7.30 2.90 6.31
C PRO A 128 -6.81 2.54 7.71
N VAL A 129 -7.74 2.21 8.60
CA VAL A 129 -7.37 1.51 9.83
C VAL A 129 -7.22 0.03 9.49
N LEU A 130 -6.05 -0.53 9.81
CA LEU A 130 -5.72 -1.95 9.58
C LEU A 130 -5.77 -2.70 10.91
N ASP A 131 -6.13 -3.99 10.83
CA ASP A 131 -5.94 -4.89 11.96
C ASP A 131 -4.44 -5.22 12.16
N PRO A 132 -4.04 -5.63 13.38
CA PRO A 132 -2.67 -6.10 13.61
C PRO A 132 -2.26 -7.24 12.67
N GLU A 133 -0.97 -7.35 12.40
CA GLU A 133 -0.36 -8.40 11.56
C GLU A 133 -0.92 -8.42 10.13
N SER A 134 -1.32 -7.25 9.62
CA SER A 134 -1.89 -7.07 8.29
C SER A 134 -1.09 -6.07 7.46
N ALA A 135 -1.16 -6.19 6.13
CA ALA A 135 -0.47 -5.28 5.23
C ALA A 135 -1.25 -4.99 3.95
N ILE A 136 -1.12 -3.77 3.44
CA ILE A 136 -1.62 -3.37 2.13
C ILE A 136 -0.45 -3.07 1.19
N LEU A 137 -0.65 -3.35 -0.09
CA LEU A 137 0.30 -3.11 -1.15
C LEU A 137 -0.32 -2.19 -2.20
N ILE A 138 0.35 -1.06 -2.42
CA ILE A 138 -0.09 0.02 -3.31
C ILE A 138 0.91 0.17 -4.45
N ALA A 139 0.41 0.16 -5.67
CA ALA A 139 1.16 0.52 -6.86
C ALA A 139 0.84 1.96 -7.29
N LEU A 140 1.85 2.69 -7.73
CA LEU A 140 1.72 3.96 -8.42
C LEU A 140 2.39 3.85 -9.78
N GLU A 141 1.69 4.24 -10.84
CA GLU A 141 2.22 4.23 -12.20
C GLU A 141 1.90 5.56 -12.86
N ARG A 142 2.80 6.05 -13.71
CA ARG A 142 2.58 7.28 -14.47
C ARG A 142 1.27 7.19 -15.26
N ALA A 143 0.39 8.17 -15.05
CA ALA A 143 -0.80 8.33 -15.87
C ALA A 143 -0.41 8.82 -17.26
N VAL A 144 -1.01 8.22 -18.30
CA VAL A 144 -0.83 8.58 -19.71
C VAL A 144 -1.69 9.78 -20.08
#